data_AF-A0A1X7H1Z8-F1
#
_entry.id   AF-A0A1X7H1Z8-F1
#
_cell.length_a   1.000
_cell.length_b   1.000
_cell.length_c   1.000
_cell.angle_alpha   90.00
_cell.angle_beta   90.00
_cell.angle_gamma   90.00
#
_symmetry.space_group_name_H-M   'P 1'
#
loop_
_entity.id
_entity.type
_entity.pdbx_description
1 polymer ?
#
loop_
_entity_poly.entity_id
_entity_poly.type
_entity_poly.pdbx_seq_one_letter_code
_entity_poly.pdbx_strand_id
1 'polypeptide(L)'
;MVSRGPTRGRPLSADGLDEILDGVRKRTGLPKLTCHQLRHTCLTRLREAGMALEAVQAQAGHRSIESTRIYTHLANAWLVEQYLQASAAIDADRAES
;
A
#
# COMPACT_ATOMS: atom_id res chain seq x y z
N MET A 1 14.59 -2.64 21.32
CA MET A 1 15.61 -1.63 21.69
C MET A 1 15.03 -0.22 21.76
N VAL A 2 13.92 0.05 21.08
CA VAL A 2 13.15 1.30 21.23
C VAL A 2 12.19 1.20 22.42
N SER A 3 12.08 2.29 23.19
CA SER A 3 11.30 2.48 24.41
C SER A 3 11.85 1.90 25.74
N ARG A 4 13.14 2.02 26.00
CA ARG A 4 13.69 2.00 27.38
C ARG A 4 14.35 3.34 27.71
N GLY A 5 13.59 4.42 27.58
CA GLY A 5 14.06 5.79 27.83
C GLY A 5 12.96 6.68 28.41
N PRO A 6 13.29 7.94 28.79
CA PRO A 6 12.40 8.86 29.51
C PRO A 6 11.13 9.25 28.75
N THR A 7 11.02 8.92 27.47
CA THR A 7 9.87 9.20 26.59
C THR A 7 8.86 8.06 26.50
N ARG A 8 9.03 6.98 27.28
CA ARG A 8 8.11 5.83 27.29
C ARG A 8 6.68 6.25 27.65
N GLY A 9 5.71 5.81 26.87
CA GLY A 9 4.29 6.13 27.07
C GLY A 9 3.84 7.46 26.46
N ARG A 10 4.75 8.25 25.87
CA ARG A 10 4.42 9.48 25.14
C ARG A 10 4.19 9.17 23.65
N PRO A 11 3.42 9.99 22.92
CA PRO A 11 3.28 9.86 21.47
C PRO A 11 4.65 9.86 20.78
N LEU A 12 4.76 9.06 19.72
CA LEU A 12 6.00 8.97 18.94
C LEU A 12 6.25 10.29 18.21
N SER A 13 7.42 10.89 18.41
CA SER A 13 7.89 12.05 17.66
C SER A 13 8.49 11.64 16.31
N ALA A 14 8.65 12.61 15.40
CA ALA A 14 9.34 12.39 14.13
C ALA A 14 10.79 11.90 14.36
N ASP A 15 11.53 12.56 15.27
CA ASP A 15 12.90 12.15 15.61
C ASP A 15 12.97 10.73 16.19
N GLY A 16 11.98 10.34 17.00
CA GLY A 16 11.89 8.98 17.55
C GLY A 16 11.61 7.94 16.47
N LEU A 17 10.84 8.30 15.43
CA LEU A 17 10.63 7.45 14.26
C LEU A 17 11.91 7.29 13.43
N ASP A 18 12.69 8.36 13.27
CA ASP A 18 13.98 8.31 12.59
C ASP A 18 15.00 7.45 13.34
N GLU A 19 15.05 7.53 14.67
CA GLU A 19 15.89 6.67 15.50
C GLU A 19 15.53 5.18 15.33
N ILE A 20 14.22 4.87 15.29
CA ILE A 20 13.73 3.52 14.99
C ILE A 20 14.22 3.07 13.62
N LEU A 21 14.02 3.89 12.59
CA LEU A 21 14.43 3.58 11.22
C LEU A 21 15.94 3.37 11.12
N ASP A 22 16.76 4.19 11.77
CA ASP A 22 18.20 4.04 11.77
C ASP A 22 18.66 2.72 12.39
N GLY A 23 18.00 2.29 13.47
CA GLY A 23 18.20 0.95 14.02
C GLY A 23 17.89 -0.16 13.01
N VAL A 24 16.83 0.01 12.20
CA VAL A 24 16.49 -0.93 11.12
C VAL A 24 17.52 -0.88 10.00
N ARG A 25 17.89 0.32 9.49
CA ARG A 25 18.90 0.51 8.43
C ARG A 25 20.20 -0.20 8.76
N LYS A 26 20.69 -0.05 10.00
CA LYS A 26 21.92 -0.70 10.49
C LYS A 26 21.81 -2.23 10.51
N ARG A 27 20.64 -2.76 10.91
CA ARG A 27 20.40 -4.21 10.97
C ARG A 27 20.23 -4.86 9.61
N THR A 28 19.67 -4.14 8.64
CA THR A 28 19.35 -4.68 7.31
C THR A 28 20.39 -4.30 6.24
N GLY A 29 21.30 -3.38 6.53
CA GLY A 29 22.24 -2.84 5.54
C GLY A 29 21.56 -1.97 4.46
N LEU A 30 20.40 -1.37 4.77
CA LEU A 30 19.62 -0.55 3.83
C LEU A 30 19.67 0.93 4.21
N PRO A 31 20.72 1.69 3.87
CA PRO A 31 20.93 3.05 4.37
C PRO A 31 19.86 4.05 3.90
N LYS A 32 19.18 3.77 2.78
CA LYS A 32 18.17 4.67 2.20
C LYS A 32 16.74 4.35 2.64
N LEU A 33 16.51 3.35 3.49
CA LEU A 33 15.17 2.91 3.88
C LEU A 33 14.35 4.01 4.55
N THR A 34 13.19 4.36 4.00
CA THR A 34 12.28 5.36 4.59
C THR A 34 10.89 4.78 4.87
N CYS A 35 10.13 5.41 5.77
CA CYS A 35 8.71 5.08 5.96
C CYS A 35 7.88 5.23 4.67
N HIS A 36 8.25 6.15 3.78
CA HIS A 36 7.56 6.31 2.51
C HIS A 36 7.77 5.10 1.60
N GLN A 37 9.00 4.59 1.51
CA GLN A 37 9.29 3.36 0.75
C GLN A 37 8.59 2.13 1.34
N LEU A 38 8.56 1.99 2.66
CA LEU A 38 7.81 0.91 3.32
C LEU A 38 6.31 0.98 3.00
N ARG A 39 5.73 2.18 3.03
CA ARG A 39 4.33 2.40 2.64
C ARG A 39 4.10 2.03 1.18
N HIS A 40 4.97 2.45 0.27
CA HIS A 40 4.90 2.07 -1.15
C HIS A 40 4.92 0.56 -1.32
N THR A 41 5.89 -0.13 -0.72
CA THR A 41 5.97 -1.59 -0.79
C THR A 41 4.69 -2.25 -0.28
N CYS A 42 4.12 -1.78 0.83
CA CYS A 42 2.87 -2.32 1.37
C CYS A 42 1.70 -2.16 0.39
N LEU A 43 1.49 -0.95 -0.13
CA LEU A 43 0.38 -0.67 -1.05
C LEU A 43 0.55 -1.36 -2.40
N THR A 44 1.76 -1.44 -2.94
CA THR A 44 2.09 -2.24 -4.12
C THR A 44 1.71 -3.70 -3.90
N ARG A 45 2.10 -4.30 -2.77
CA ARG A 45 1.78 -5.70 -2.46
C ARG A 45 0.27 -5.94 -2.34
N LEU A 46 -0.46 -5.02 -1.71
CA LEU A 46 -1.92 -5.10 -1.62
C LEU A 46 -2.57 -5.02 -3.01
N ARG A 47 -2.07 -4.14 -3.88
CA ARG A 47 -2.56 -4.03 -5.25
C ARG A 47 -2.25 -5.27 -6.08
N GLU A 48 -1.02 -5.78 -6.00
CA GLU A 48 -0.60 -7.04 -6.66
C GLU A 48 -1.45 -8.23 -6.21
N ALA A 49 -1.90 -8.24 -4.96
CA ALA A 49 -2.80 -9.25 -4.41
C ALA A 49 -4.28 -9.08 -4.83
N GLY A 50 -4.60 -8.12 -5.70
CA GLY A 50 -5.94 -7.92 -6.25
C GLY A 50 -6.82 -6.94 -5.48
N MET A 51 -6.28 -6.17 -4.53
CA MET A 51 -7.05 -5.10 -3.89
C MET A 51 -7.44 -4.03 -4.91
N ALA A 52 -8.72 -3.66 -4.97
CA ALA A 52 -9.22 -2.61 -5.85
C ALA A 52 -8.51 -1.27 -5.63
N LEU A 53 -8.39 -0.44 -6.67
CA LEU A 53 -7.62 0.80 -6.63
C LEU A 53 -8.19 1.81 -5.63
N GLU A 54 -9.52 1.86 -5.54
CA GLU A 54 -10.30 2.69 -4.62
C GLU A 54 -10.04 2.29 -3.16
N ALA A 55 -9.93 0.99 -2.90
CA ALA A 55 -9.59 0.46 -1.58
C ALA A 55 -8.13 0.77 -1.21
N VAL A 56 -7.19 0.64 -2.16
CA VAL A 56 -5.79 1.04 -1.96
C VAL A 56 -5.69 2.54 -1.66
N GLN A 57 -6.46 3.37 -2.37
CA GLN A 57 -6.49 4.82 -2.14
C GLN A 57 -7.05 5.18 -0.76
N ALA A 58 -8.15 4.56 -0.35
CA ALA A 58 -8.74 4.74 0.97
C ALA A 58 -7.75 4.33 2.08
N GLN A 59 -7.09 3.18 1.93
CA GLN A 59 -6.07 2.69 2.86
C GLN A 59 -4.86 3.62 2.98
N ALA A 60 -4.48 4.25 1.86
CA ALA A 60 -3.36 5.17 1.84
C ALA A 60 -3.69 6.55 2.44
N GLY A 61 -4.98 6.89 2.59
CA GLY A 61 -5.45 8.14 3.20
C GLY A 61 -5.12 9.40 2.39
N HIS A 62 -4.83 9.26 1.09
CA HIS A 62 -4.47 10.39 0.25
C HIS A 62 -5.71 11.21 -0.14
N ARG A 63 -5.67 12.53 0.10
CA ARG A 63 -6.63 13.49 -0.47
C ARG A 63 -6.51 13.67 -1.98
N SER A 64 -5.40 13.23 -2.60
CA SER A 64 -5.10 13.39 -4.02
C SER A 64 -4.84 12.03 -4.71
N ILE A 65 -5.46 11.84 -5.87
CA ILE A 65 -5.35 10.67 -6.76
C ILE A 65 -3.94 10.50 -7.37
N GLU A 66 -3.12 11.54 -7.37
CA GLU A 66 -1.85 11.56 -8.11
C GLU A 66 -0.83 10.52 -7.63
N SER A 67 -0.74 10.29 -6.31
CA SER A 67 0.14 9.26 -5.73
C SER A 67 -0.37 7.83 -6.00
N THR A 68 -1.66 7.68 -6.25
CA THR A 68 -2.31 6.39 -6.51
C THR A 68 -2.12 5.92 -7.96
N ARG A 69 -1.81 6.82 -8.90
CA ARG A 69 -1.56 6.47 -10.31
C ARG A 69 -0.41 5.48 -10.49
N ILE A 70 0.55 5.48 -9.57
CA ILE A 70 1.64 4.49 -9.53
C ILE A 70 1.08 3.08 -9.27
N TYR A 71 -0.10 2.89 -8.68
CA TYR A 71 -0.67 1.54 -8.50
C TYR A 71 -1.52 1.08 -9.68
N THR A 72 -1.86 1.96 -10.62
CA THR A 72 -2.67 1.60 -11.79
C THR A 72 -1.92 0.68 -12.75
N HIS A 73 -0.61 0.87 -12.96
CA HIS A 73 0.15 0.02 -13.89
C HIS A 73 0.35 -1.41 -13.37
N LEU A 74 0.20 -1.64 -12.06
CA LEU A 74 0.29 -2.96 -11.43
C LEU A 74 -1.03 -3.76 -11.59
N ALA A 75 -2.08 -3.12 -12.08
CA ALA A 75 -3.42 -3.68 -12.16
C ALA A 75 -3.66 -4.64 -13.33
N ASN A 76 -2.75 -4.74 -14.31
CA ASN A 76 -3.11 -5.28 -15.62
C ASN A 76 -3.72 -6.69 -15.58
N ALA A 77 -3.21 -7.61 -14.76
CA ALA A 77 -3.77 -8.96 -14.65
C ALA A 77 -5.15 -8.97 -13.94
N TRP A 78 -5.26 -8.25 -12.83
CA TRP A 78 -6.53 -8.13 -12.08
C TRP A 78 -7.61 -7.43 -12.90
N LEU A 79 -7.25 -6.39 -13.66
CA LEU A 79 -8.18 -5.66 -14.51
C LEU A 79 -8.78 -6.58 -15.59
N VAL A 80 -7.95 -7.43 -16.20
CA VAL A 80 -8.39 -8.43 -17.18
C VAL A 80 -9.35 -9.42 -16.53
N GLU A 81 -9.05 -9.92 -15.32
CA GLU A 81 -9.94 -10.82 -14.60
C GLU A 81 -11.29 -10.18 -14.28
N GLN A 82 -11.30 -8.96 -13.73
CA GLN A 82 -12.53 -8.23 -13.44
C GLN A 82 -13.35 -7.94 -14.70
N TYR A 83 -12.68 -7.59 -15.80
CA TYR A 83 -13.33 -7.38 -17.09
C TYR A 83 -13.99 -8.66 -17.59
N LEU A 84 -13.30 -9.80 -17.54
CA LEU A 84 -13.84 -11.09 -17.98
C LEU A 84 -15.05 -11.50 -17.13
N GLN A 85 -14.96 -11.32 -15.81
CA GLN A 85 -16.08 -11.59 -14.88
C GLN A 85 -17.30 -10.72 -15.19
N ALA A 86 -17.10 -9.41 -15.37
CA ALA A 86 -18.20 -8.49 -15.68
C ALA A 86 -18.81 -8.77 -17.06
N SER A 87 -17.99 -9.05 -18.07
CA SER A 87 -18.46 -9.42 -19.41
C SER A 87 -19.30 -10.69 -19.37
N ALA A 88 -18.82 -11.73 -18.67
CA ALA A 88 -19.53 -12.99 -18.55
C ALA A 88 -20.90 -12.82 -17.85
N ALA A 89 -20.98 -11.98 -16.82
CA ALA A 89 -22.24 -11.68 -16.14
C ALA A 89 -23.26 -10.97 -17.06
N ILE A 90 -22.79 -10.03 -17.90
CA ILE A 90 -23.64 -9.33 -18.87
C ILE A 90 -24.15 -10.28 -19.96
N ASP A 91 -23.29 -11.17 -20.44
CA ASP A 91 -23.65 -12.13 -21.48
C ASP A 91 -24.66 -13.17 -20.97
N ALA A 92 -24.55 -13.58 -19.71
CA ALA A 92 -25.53 -14.46 -19.06
C ALA A 92 -26.92 -13.81 -18.95
N ASP A 93 -26.97 -12.55 -18.49
CA ASP A 93 -28.23 -11.78 -18.34
C ASP A 93 -28.96 -11.59 -19.68
N ARG A 94 -28.22 -11.49 -20.78
CA ARG A 94 -28.77 -11.42 -22.15
C ARG A 94 -29.25 -12.76 -22.72
N ALA A 95 -28.71 -13.87 -22.26
CA ALA A 95 -29.10 -15.21 -22.74
C ALA A 95 -30.40 -15.72 -22.08
N GLU A 96 -30.78 -15.12 -20.95
CA GLU A 96 -31.99 -15.45 -20.17
C GLU A 96 -33.21 -14.58 -20.54
N SER A 97 -33.05 -13.61 -21.46
CA SER A 97 -34.12 -12.76 -22.03
C SER A 97 -34.53 -13.18 -23.44
#